data_AF-A0A967WKE5-F1
#
_entry.id   AF-A0A967WKE5-F1
#
_cell.length_a   1.000
_cell.length_b   1.000
_cell.length_c   1.000
_cell.angle_alpha   90.00
_cell.angle_beta   90.00
_cell.angle_gamma   90.00
#
_symmetry.space_group_name_H-M   'P 1'
#
loop_
_entity.id
_entity.type
_entity.pdbx_description
1 polymer ?
#
loop_
_entity_poly.entity_id
_entity_poly.type
_entity_poly.pdbx_seq_one_letter_code
_entity_poly.pdbx_strand_id
1 'polypeptide(L)' 'EIIIMATGSQGEPMAVLNRLATGSHHSLRIQDNDTVLLSSHTIPGNEEMTYS' A
#
# COMPACT_ATOMS: atom_id res chain seq x y z
N GLU A 1 -14.08 -15.15 2.95
CA GLU A 1 -13.46 -13.85 3.26
C GLU A 1 -11.94 -14.04 3.25
N ILE A 2 -11.19 -13.09 2.68
CA ILE A 2 -9.74 -13.19 2.50
C ILE A 2 -9.10 -11.95 3.11
N ILE A 3 -8.01 -12.15 3.85
CA ILE A 3 -7.19 -11.07 4.37
C ILE A 3 -5.81 -11.17 3.70
N ILE A 4 -5.33 -10.05 3.18
CA ILE A 4 -3.98 -9.92 2.63
C ILE A 4 -3.19 -8.99 3.55
N MET A 5 -2.06 -9.47 4.05
CA MET A 5 -1.11 -8.65 4.80
C MET A 5 0.07 -8.30 3.88
N ALA A 6 0.37 -7.01 3.78
CA ALA A 6 1.40 -6.49 2.88
C ALA A 6 2.29 -5.46 3.62
N THR A 7 3.54 -5.34 3.16
CA THR A 7 4.48 -4.30 3.60
C THR A 7 4.38 -3.06 2.69
N GLY A 8 5.00 -1.95 3.11
CA GLY A 8 5.07 -0.72 2.31
C GLY A 8 4.21 0.43 2.80
N SER A 9 3.91 0.48 4.10
CA SER A 9 2.99 1.50 4.65
C SER A 9 3.58 2.90 4.74
N GLN A 10 4.86 3.09 4.37
CA GLN A 10 5.53 4.39 4.29
C GLN A 10 5.70 4.88 2.83
N GLY A 11 5.02 4.23 1.89
CA GLY A 11 5.09 4.59 0.48
C GLY A 11 6.33 4.07 -0.26
N GLU A 12 7.04 3.09 0.29
CA GLU A 12 8.26 2.55 -0.32
C GLU A 12 7.99 2.04 -1.76
N PRO A 13 8.65 2.60 -2.80
CA PRO A 13 8.28 2.35 -4.21
C PRO A 13 8.23 0.89 -4.64
N MET A 14 9.08 0.05 -4.04
CA MET A 14 9.19 -1.36 -4.40
C MET A 14 8.28 -2.26 -3.57
N ALA A 15 7.67 -1.74 -2.52
CA ALA A 15 6.85 -2.53 -1.60
C ALA A 15 5.50 -2.91 -2.23
N VAL A 16 4.91 -3.97 -1.69
CA VAL A 16 3.67 -4.56 -2.22
C VAL A 16 2.54 -3.53 -2.23
N LEU A 17 2.37 -2.76 -1.14
CA LEU A 17 1.30 -1.78 -1.06
C LEU A 17 1.41 -0.70 -2.14
N ASN A 18 2.61 -0.15 -2.39
CA ASN A 18 2.81 0.86 -3.43
C ASN A 18 2.56 0.26 -4.83
N ARG A 19 3.01 -0.97 -5.08
CA ARG A 19 2.73 -1.68 -6.34
C ARG A 19 1.23 -1.95 -6.55
N LEU A 20 0.50 -2.22 -5.48
CA LEU A 20 -0.96 -2.38 -5.51
C LEU A 20 -1.66 -1.04 -5.80
N ALA A 21 -1.25 0.03 -5.13
CA ALA A 21 -1.81 1.38 -5.32
C ALA A 21 -1.58 1.91 -6.75
N THR A 22 -0.42 1.62 -7.34
CA THR A 22 -0.05 2.02 -8.71
C THR A 22 -0.54 1.03 -9.79
N GLY A 23 -1.20 -0.07 -9.40
CA GLY A 23 -1.68 -1.09 -10.33
C GLY A 23 -0.57 -1.90 -11.04
N SER A 24 0.67 -1.83 -10.54
CA SER A 24 1.86 -2.48 -11.13
C SER A 24 2.15 -3.86 -10.54
N HIS A 25 1.42 -4.30 -9.51
CA HIS A 25 1.56 -5.65 -8.97
C HIS A 25 1.00 -6.70 -9.94
N HIS A 26 1.78 -7.74 -10.25
CA HIS A 26 1.49 -8.65 -11.36
C HIS A 26 0.27 -9.57 -11.13
N SER A 27 0.04 -10.02 -9.90
CA SER A 27 -1.00 -11.01 -9.57
C SER A 27 -2.20 -10.45 -8.80
N LEU A 28 -2.09 -9.22 -8.29
CA LEU A 28 -3.08 -8.66 -7.37
C LEU A 28 -3.41 -7.24 -7.80
N ARG A 29 -4.69 -6.90 -7.73
CA ARG A 29 -5.21 -5.56 -8.03
C ARG A 29 -6.31 -5.24 -7.04
N ILE A 30 -6.25 -4.05 -6.46
CA ILE A 30 -7.33 -3.50 -5.64
C ILE A 30 -8.54 -3.29 -6.54
N GLN A 31 -9.70 -3.80 -6.13
CA GLN A 31 -10.97 -3.63 -6.84
C GLN A 31 -11.85 -2.61 -6.11
N ASP A 32 -12.84 -2.08 -6.83
CA ASP A 32 -13.93 -1.35 -6.22
C ASP A 32 -14.60 -2.25 -5.17
N ASN A 33 -14.72 -1.75 -3.93
CA ASN A 33 -15.20 -2.43 -2.70
C ASN A 33 -14.15 -3.14 -1.84
N ASP A 34 -12.87 -3.21 -2.24
CA ASP A 34 -11.83 -3.65 -1.31
C ASP A 34 -11.61 -2.63 -0.20
N THR A 35 -11.33 -3.11 1.01
CA THR A 35 -10.96 -2.25 2.15
C THR A 35 -9.46 -2.33 2.38
N VAL A 36 -8.79 -1.17 2.36
CA VAL A 36 -7.37 -1.06 2.69
C VAL A 36 -7.22 -0.45 4.08
N LEU A 37 -6.58 -1.18 4.99
CA LEU A 37 -6.24 -0.70 6.33
C LEU A 37 -4.74 -0.41 6.43
N LEU A 38 -4.40 0.85 6.69
CA LEU A 38 -3.03 1.25 7.04
C LEU A 38 -2.87 1.20 8.56
N SER A 39 -2.25 0.13 9.06
CA SER A 39 -2.04 -0.09 10.50
C SER A 39 -0.68 0.42 10.97
N SER A 40 -0.29 1.64 10.57
CA SER A 40 0.98 2.26 10.96
C SER A 40 0.85 3.78 11.02
N HIS A 41 1.86 4.43 11.60
CA HIS A 41 2.02 5.87 11.58
C HIS A 41 3.15 6.23 10.62
N THR A 42 3.03 7.37 9.94
CA THR A 42 4.08 7.90 9.08
C THR A 42 5.29 8.31 9.92
N ILE A 43 6.47 7.84 9.53
CA ILE A 43 7.74 8.23 10.14
C ILE A 43 8.09 9.64 9.64
N PRO A 44 8.53 10.57 10.52
CA PRO A 44 8.97 11.90 10.08
C PRO A 44 10.02 11.81 8.97
N GLY A 45 9.78 12.51 7.86
CA GLY A 45 10.60 12.46 6.64
C GLY A 45 10.05 11.56 5.51
N ASN A 46 9.02 10.75 5.78
CA ASN A 46 8.37 9.89 4.78
C ASN A 46 7.00 10.41 4.30
N GLU A 47 6.61 11.62 4.69
CA GLU A 47 5.29 12.19 4.42
C GLU A 47 5.01 12.29 2.93
N GLU A 48 5.96 12.79 2.16
CA GLU A 48 5.83 12.91 0.71
C GLU A 48 5.59 11.54 0.07
N MET A 49 6.39 10.54 0.41
CA MET A 49 6.24 9.18 -0.14
C MET A 49 4.91 8.53 0.24
N THR A 50 4.38 8.83 1.43
CA THR A 50 3.17 8.17 1.95
C THR A 50 1.89 8.81 1.39
N TYR A 51 1.89 10.12 1.15
CA TYR A 51 0.68 10.88 0.82
C TYR A 51 0.58 11.34 -0.64
N SER A 52 1.65 11.20 -1.44
CA SER A 52 1.66 11.50 -2.88
C SER A 52 0.94 10.43 -3.71
#